data_AF-A0A7Y5KKN8-F1
#
_entry.id   AF-A0A7Y5KKN8-F1
#
_cell.length_a   1.000
_cell.length_b   1.000
_cell.length_c   1.000
_cell.angle_alpha   90.00
_cell.angle_beta   90.00
_cell.angle_gamma   90.00
#
_symmetry.space_group_name_H-M   'P 1'
#
loop_
_entity.id
_entity.type
_entity.pdbx_description
1 polymer ?
#
loop_
_entity_poly.entity_id
_entity_poly.type
_entity_poly.pdbx_seq_one_letter_code
_entity_poly.pdbx_strand_id
1 'polypeptide(L)'
;MAGLLREAMRLEQATSGRALGDLAQRRGLALTHTQINHILAGTYHSKPKRSTIDAIATLARVKPEVAYRAAGVPMAGKPFADELPPDVDLLKPHHRKAVIGVVRAFLSDVKAEESSDGAPTTQAGNAGATVTKIPTPPTMEDIESGRAAAHRTRRHRRDGEGGRQS
;
A
#
# COMPACT_ATOMS: atom_id res chain seq x y z
N MET A 1 8.76 19.68 6.48
CA MET A 1 7.78 20.55 5.79
C MET A 1 7.67 21.98 6.33
N ALA A 2 7.37 22.19 7.62
CA ALA A 2 6.94 23.51 8.17
C ALA A 2 7.73 24.76 7.69
N GLY A 3 9.05 24.68 7.53
CA GLY A 3 9.86 25.79 7.00
C GLY A 3 9.47 26.28 5.61
N LEU A 4 9.07 25.36 4.70
CA LEU A 4 8.61 25.73 3.36
C LEU A 4 7.29 26.50 3.37
N LEU A 5 6.39 26.18 4.32
CA LEU A 5 5.15 26.96 4.48
C LEU A 5 5.41 28.36 5.03
N ARG A 6 6.39 28.53 5.93
CA ARG A 6 6.80 29.87 6.42
C ARG A 6 7.42 30.70 5.30
N GLU A 7 8.23 30.09 4.43
CA GLU A 7 8.78 30.75 3.25
C GLU A 7 7.70 31.08 2.22
N ALA A 8 6.74 30.19 1.99
CA ALA A 8 5.56 30.47 1.16
C ALA A 8 4.74 31.65 1.71
N MET A 9 4.52 31.72 3.03
CA MET A 9 3.86 32.88 3.66
C MET A 9 4.64 34.18 3.43
N ARG A 10 5.98 34.14 3.49
CA ARG A 10 6.85 35.30 3.22
C ARG A 10 6.80 35.76 1.76
N LEU A 11 6.87 34.83 0.81
CA LEU A 11 6.88 35.10 -0.63
C LEU A 11 5.53 35.59 -1.16
N GLU A 12 4.44 35.09 -0.59
CA GLU A 12 3.06 35.44 -0.97
C GLU A 12 2.42 36.47 -0.02
N GLN A 13 3.20 37.04 0.90
CA GLN A 13 2.79 38.08 1.87
C GLN A 13 1.56 37.68 2.72
N ALA A 14 1.36 36.37 2.93
CA ALA A 14 0.20 35.83 3.64
C ALA A 14 0.37 35.98 5.16
N THR A 15 -0.43 36.85 5.77
CA THR A 15 -0.42 37.15 7.21
C THR A 15 -0.84 35.98 8.12
N SER A 16 -1.42 34.92 7.56
CA SER A 16 -1.84 33.73 8.29
C SER A 16 -1.90 32.49 7.40
N GLY A 17 -1.88 31.30 8.01
CA GLY A 17 -2.10 30.04 7.31
C GLY A 17 -3.49 29.94 6.64
N ARG A 18 -4.47 30.74 7.11
CA ARG A 18 -5.75 30.92 6.42
C ARG A 18 -5.61 31.72 5.14
N ALA A 19 -4.97 32.89 5.20
CA ALA A 19 -4.73 33.72 4.02
C ALA A 19 -3.93 32.96 2.93
N LEU A 20 -2.94 32.15 3.33
CA LEU A 20 -2.20 31.28 2.41
C LEU A 20 -3.09 30.17 1.81
N GLY A 21 -3.97 29.57 2.61
CA GLY A 21 -4.94 28.56 2.15
C GLY A 21 -5.97 29.12 1.17
N ASP A 22 -6.51 30.30 1.46
CA ASP A 22 -7.47 31.00 0.60
C ASP A 22 -6.80 31.40 -0.75
N LEU A 23 -5.52 31.80 -0.72
CA LEU A 23 -4.70 32.03 -1.92
C LEU A 23 -4.42 30.73 -2.70
N ALA A 24 -4.10 29.64 -2.01
CA ALA A 24 -3.86 28.33 -2.63
C ALA A 24 -5.11 27.84 -3.38
N GLN A 25 -6.29 27.97 -2.76
CA GLN A 25 -7.58 27.63 -3.37
C GLN A 25 -7.89 28.52 -4.58
N ARG A 26 -7.64 29.84 -4.51
CA ARG A 26 -7.76 30.76 -5.66
C ARG A 26 -6.84 30.40 -6.83
N ARG A 27 -5.72 29.71 -6.57
CA ARG A 27 -4.79 29.18 -7.58
C ARG A 27 -5.08 27.73 -8.00
N GLY A 28 -6.18 27.13 -7.54
CA GLY A 28 -6.56 25.74 -7.84
C GLY A 28 -5.67 24.67 -7.19
N LEU A 29 -4.87 25.03 -6.18
CA LEU A 29 -3.89 24.14 -5.57
C LEU A 29 -4.53 23.23 -4.49
N ALA A 30 -4.05 21.99 -4.41
CA ALA A 30 -4.56 20.95 -3.51
C ALA A 30 -4.06 21.07 -2.05
N LEU A 31 -4.29 22.25 -1.45
CA LEU A 31 -3.83 22.61 -0.11
C LEU A 31 -4.90 23.44 0.63
N THR A 32 -5.29 23.04 1.84
CA THR A 32 -6.28 23.75 2.68
C THR A 32 -5.63 24.49 3.85
N HIS A 33 -6.30 25.54 4.36
CA HIS A 33 -5.86 26.25 5.57
C HIS A 33 -5.68 25.31 6.78
N THR A 34 -6.52 24.27 6.89
CA THR A 34 -6.45 23.27 7.96
C THR A 34 -5.14 22.48 7.87
N GLN A 35 -4.78 21.98 6.68
CA GLN A 35 -3.49 21.31 6.44
C GLN A 35 -2.31 22.25 6.74
N ILE A 36 -2.37 23.50 6.26
CA ILE A 36 -1.33 24.51 6.50
C ILE A 36 -1.11 24.71 8.01
N ASN A 37 -2.19 24.90 8.78
CA ASN A 37 -2.12 25.12 10.22
C ASN A 37 -1.54 23.90 10.96
N HIS A 38 -1.97 22.68 10.65
CA HIS A 38 -1.41 21.46 11.25
C HIS A 38 0.08 21.27 10.91
N ILE A 39 0.49 21.53 9.67
CA ILE A 39 1.89 21.40 9.26
C ILE A 39 2.77 22.48 9.91
N LEU A 40 2.26 23.71 10.07
CA LEU A 40 2.97 24.80 10.77
C LEU A 40 3.10 24.55 12.28
N ALA A 41 2.08 23.92 12.90
CA ALA A 41 2.06 23.55 14.31
C ALA A 41 2.77 22.22 14.62
N GLY A 42 3.19 21.46 13.60
CA GLY A 42 3.81 20.14 13.78
C GLY A 42 2.84 18.99 14.11
N THR A 43 1.53 19.24 14.12
CA THR A 43 0.48 18.26 14.44
C THR A 43 -0.08 17.53 13.21
N TYR A 44 0.58 17.67 12.05
CA TYR A 44 0.21 16.94 10.83
C TYR A 44 0.87 15.56 10.81
N HIS A 45 0.24 14.58 11.47
CA HIS A 45 0.77 13.23 11.63
C HIS A 45 0.56 12.31 10.40
N SER A 46 -0.14 12.77 9.36
CA SER A 46 -0.37 11.98 8.13
C SER A 46 0.71 12.24 7.08
N LYS A 47 1.06 11.22 6.28
CA LYS A 47 1.91 11.40 5.08
C LYS A 47 1.14 12.28 4.05
N PRO A 48 1.68 13.44 3.61
CA PRO A 48 0.96 14.34 2.70
C PRO A 48 0.85 13.75 1.29
N LYS A 49 -0.28 13.99 0.62
CA LYS A 49 -0.47 13.58 -0.79
C LYS A 49 0.47 14.35 -1.71
N ARG A 50 0.91 13.72 -2.80
CA ARG A 50 1.79 14.32 -3.83
C ARG A 50 1.33 15.71 -4.26
N SER A 51 0.06 15.86 -4.66
CA SER A 51 -0.53 17.16 -5.04
C SER A 51 -0.50 18.25 -3.96
N THR A 52 -0.48 17.88 -2.67
CA THR A 52 -0.29 18.80 -1.55
C THR A 52 1.18 19.19 -1.37
N ILE A 53 2.13 18.28 -1.68
CA ILE A 53 3.56 18.59 -1.73
C ILE A 53 3.87 19.50 -2.93
N ASP A 54 3.30 19.21 -4.10
CA ASP A 54 3.42 20.00 -5.32
C ASP A 54 2.90 21.44 -5.08
N ALA A 55 1.72 21.57 -4.47
CA ALA A 55 1.16 22.87 -4.07
C ALA A 55 2.09 23.67 -3.14
N ILE A 56 2.75 23.00 -2.18
CA ILE A 56 3.70 23.64 -1.26
C ILE A 56 4.99 24.03 -2.01
N ALA A 57 5.46 23.24 -2.97
CA ALA A 57 6.58 23.59 -3.84
C ALA A 57 6.29 24.86 -4.66
N THR A 58 5.10 24.92 -5.29
CA THR A 58 4.65 26.08 -6.06
C THR A 58 4.58 27.36 -5.21
N LEU A 59 3.98 27.30 -4.02
CA LEU A 59 3.82 28.47 -3.14
C LEU A 59 5.14 28.93 -2.51
N ALA A 60 6.03 27.99 -2.16
CA ALA A 60 7.37 28.29 -1.67
C ALA A 60 8.38 28.64 -2.79
N ARG A 61 7.96 28.56 -4.07
CA ARG A 61 8.78 28.78 -5.28
C ARG A 61 10.07 27.95 -5.30
N VAL A 62 10.04 26.78 -4.69
CA VAL A 62 11.15 25.80 -4.70
C VAL A 62 10.89 24.73 -5.77
N LYS A 63 11.97 24.10 -6.26
CA LYS A 63 11.82 22.93 -7.13
C LYS A 63 11.17 21.75 -6.37
N PRO A 64 10.38 20.88 -7.03
CA PRO A 64 9.66 19.80 -6.36
C PRO A 64 10.54 18.89 -5.51
N GLU A 65 11.76 18.57 -5.93
CA GLU A 65 12.68 17.66 -5.22
C GLU A 65 12.96 18.15 -3.78
N VAL A 66 12.97 19.47 -3.58
CA VAL A 66 13.16 20.09 -2.27
C VAL A 66 11.93 19.88 -1.37
N ALA A 67 10.72 19.98 -1.92
CA ALA A 67 9.48 19.78 -1.19
C ALA A 67 9.23 18.30 -0.85
N TYR A 68 9.47 17.39 -1.80
CA TYR A 68 9.37 15.94 -1.58
C TYR A 68 10.39 15.46 -0.52
N ARG A 69 11.65 15.89 -0.62
CA ARG A 69 12.67 15.63 0.40
C ARG A 69 12.28 16.21 1.77
N ALA A 70 11.72 17.43 1.81
CA ALA A 70 11.24 18.05 3.03
C ALA A 70 9.95 17.40 3.61
N ALA A 71 9.29 16.54 2.84
CA ALA A 71 8.13 15.73 3.23
C ALA A 71 8.50 14.29 3.62
N GLY A 72 9.72 13.83 3.35
CA GLY A 72 10.11 12.43 3.51
C GLY A 72 9.45 11.49 2.49
N VAL A 73 8.89 12.02 1.39
CA VAL A 73 8.18 11.25 0.38
C VAL A 73 9.09 11.09 -0.85
N PRO A 74 9.28 9.87 -1.39
CA PRO A 74 10.04 9.70 -2.63
C PRO A 74 9.34 10.42 -3.78
N MET A 75 10.06 11.31 -4.44
CA MET A 75 9.62 11.91 -5.68
C MET A 75 9.60 10.82 -6.76
N ALA A 76 8.48 10.68 -7.47
CA ALA A 76 8.47 9.85 -8.67
C ALA A 76 9.45 10.46 -9.69
N GLY A 77 10.22 9.60 -10.36
CA GLY A 77 11.12 10.02 -11.41
C GLY A 77 10.38 10.49 -12.67
N LYS A 78 11.04 10.36 -13.82
CA LYS A 78 10.36 10.50 -15.12
C LYS A 78 9.15 9.56 -15.16
N PRO A 79 8.02 9.92 -15.81
CA PRO A 79 6.95 8.96 -16.06
C PRO A 79 7.52 7.70 -16.70
N PHE A 80 7.29 6.53 -16.10
CA PHE A 80 7.87 5.27 -16.56
C PHE A 80 7.54 4.97 -18.05
N ALA A 81 6.40 5.45 -18.54
CA ALA A 81 6.03 5.39 -19.95
C ALA A 81 7.06 6.06 -20.88
N ASP A 82 7.70 7.14 -20.44
CA ASP A 82 8.71 7.87 -21.21
C ASP A 82 10.09 7.19 -21.17
N GLU A 83 10.25 6.10 -20.40
CA GLU A 83 11.44 5.25 -20.35
C GLU A 83 11.26 3.94 -21.14
N LEU A 84 10.04 3.66 -21.61
CA LEU A 84 9.74 2.50 -22.44
C LEU A 84 10.17 2.75 -23.89
N PRO A 85 10.77 1.75 -24.58
CA PRO A 85 10.99 1.81 -26.02
C PRO A 85 9.68 2.04 -26.79
N PRO A 86 9.68 2.77 -27.92
CA PRO A 86 8.45 3.07 -28.69
C PRO A 86 7.74 1.78 -29.18
N ASP A 87 8.50 0.72 -29.44
CA ASP A 87 7.98 -0.57 -29.88
C ASP A 87 7.16 -1.32 -28.80
N VAL A 88 7.13 -0.83 -27.55
CA VAL A 88 6.32 -1.44 -26.48
C VAL A 88 4.82 -1.39 -26.79
N ASP A 89 4.34 -0.42 -27.56
CA ASP A 89 2.95 -0.40 -27.99
C ASP A 89 2.62 -1.47 -29.06
N LEU A 90 3.63 -1.97 -29.78
CA LEU A 90 3.51 -3.08 -30.75
C LEU A 90 3.40 -4.46 -30.06
N LEU A 91 3.53 -4.54 -28.73
CA LEU A 91 3.41 -5.79 -27.99
C LEU A 91 2.03 -6.44 -28.15
N LYS A 92 2.03 -7.73 -28.50
CA LYS A 92 0.82 -8.56 -28.58
C LYS A 92 0.03 -8.52 -27.25
N PRO A 93 -1.32 -8.60 -27.26
CA PRO A 93 -2.14 -8.42 -26.07
C PRO A 93 -1.79 -9.31 -24.86
N HIS A 94 -1.28 -10.53 -25.09
CA HIS A 94 -0.80 -11.41 -24.02
C HIS A 94 0.53 -10.93 -23.41
N HIS A 95 1.48 -10.40 -24.20
CA HIS A 95 2.69 -9.78 -23.67
C HIS A 95 2.38 -8.53 -22.84
N ARG A 96 1.46 -7.66 -23.32
CA ARG A 96 1.02 -6.48 -22.55
C ARG A 96 0.41 -6.89 -21.20
N LYS A 97 -0.41 -7.94 -21.16
CA LYS A 97 -0.94 -8.50 -19.90
C LYS A 97 0.15 -9.03 -18.96
N ALA A 98 1.15 -9.73 -19.48
CA ALA A 98 2.26 -10.25 -18.67
C ALA A 98 3.10 -9.13 -18.03
N VAL A 99 3.50 -8.12 -18.81
CA VAL A 99 4.26 -6.95 -18.32
C VAL A 99 3.46 -6.20 -17.25
N ILE A 100 2.17 -5.94 -17.48
CA ILE A 100 1.27 -5.30 -16.49
C ILE A 100 1.15 -6.15 -15.21
N GLY A 101 1.18 -7.49 -15.33
CA GLY A 101 1.19 -8.40 -14.18
C GLY A 101 2.44 -8.23 -13.31
N VAL A 102 3.62 -8.23 -13.91
CA VAL A 102 4.90 -8.03 -13.20
C VAL A 102 4.96 -6.66 -12.53
N VAL A 103 4.59 -5.59 -13.23
CA VAL A 103 4.55 -4.23 -12.66
C VAL A 103 3.57 -4.13 -11.48
N ARG A 104 2.42 -4.82 -11.53
CA ARG A 104 1.48 -4.89 -10.39
C ARG A 104 2.02 -5.64 -9.19
N ALA A 105 2.84 -6.68 -9.38
CA ALA A 105 3.48 -7.38 -8.26
C ALA A 105 4.39 -6.42 -7.48
N PHE A 106 5.37 -5.80 -8.14
CA PHE A 106 6.29 -4.85 -7.50
C PHE A 106 5.56 -3.64 -6.87
N LEU A 107 4.50 -3.14 -7.49
CA LEU A 107 3.66 -2.07 -6.90
C LEU A 107 2.82 -2.52 -5.69
N SER A 108 2.57 -3.83 -5.54
CA SER A 108 1.91 -4.39 -4.37
C SER A 108 2.89 -4.49 -3.20
N ASP A 109 4.13 -4.91 -3.47
CA ASP A 109 5.21 -4.99 -2.49
C ASP A 109 5.54 -3.59 -1.93
N VAL A 110 5.77 -2.59 -2.81
CA VAL A 110 6.00 -1.19 -2.41
C VAL A 110 4.87 -0.64 -1.54
N LYS A 111 3.62 -1.01 -1.83
CA LYS A 111 2.46 -0.58 -1.03
C LYS A 111 2.35 -1.31 0.31
N ALA A 112 2.84 -2.55 0.42
CA ALA A 112 2.93 -3.25 1.69
C ALA A 112 3.96 -2.58 2.62
N GLU A 113 5.13 -2.21 2.09
CA GLU A 113 6.15 -1.44 2.81
C GLU A 113 5.61 -0.07 3.26
N GLU A 114 4.92 0.69 2.39
CA GLU A 114 4.27 1.96 2.78
C GLU A 114 3.23 1.80 3.91
N SER A 115 2.70 0.58 4.11
CA SER A 115 1.64 0.26 5.09
C SER A 115 2.16 -0.28 6.42
N SER A 116 3.41 -0.75 6.52
CA SER A 116 3.98 -1.28 7.77
C SER A 116 4.44 -0.17 8.73
N ASP A 117 4.89 0.96 8.18
CA ASP A 117 5.35 2.18 8.84
C ASP A 117 4.19 3.04 9.40
N GLY A 118 3.17 2.42 10.02
CA GLY A 118 1.85 3.06 10.19
C GLY A 118 0.89 2.55 11.25
N ALA A 119 1.27 1.65 12.17
CA ALA A 119 0.36 1.22 13.25
C ALA A 119 1.09 0.80 14.56
N PRO A 120 0.73 1.37 15.73
CA PRO A 120 1.11 0.81 17.02
C PRO A 120 0.18 -0.35 17.38
N THR A 121 0.63 -1.59 17.20
CA THR A 121 -0.14 -2.80 17.56
C THR A 121 -0.17 -3.01 19.07
N THR A 122 -1.06 -2.30 19.76
CA THR A 122 -1.49 -2.68 21.12
C THR A 122 -2.45 -3.86 21.02
N GLN A 123 -1.90 -5.08 21.11
CA GLN A 123 -2.69 -6.31 21.16
C GLN A 123 -2.44 -7.03 22.50
N ALA A 124 -3.40 -6.95 23.41
CA ALA A 124 -3.33 -7.52 24.75
C ALA A 124 -4.58 -8.37 25.05
N GLY A 125 -4.43 -9.69 25.01
CA GLY A 125 -5.50 -10.67 25.28
C GLY A 125 -6.45 -10.91 24.09
N ASN A 126 -7.07 -12.10 23.97
CA ASN A 126 -6.91 -13.32 24.77
C ASN A 126 -7.26 -14.59 23.95
N ALA A 127 -6.69 -15.72 24.38
CA ALA A 127 -7.02 -17.14 24.14
C ALA A 127 -7.76 -17.60 22.85
N GLY A 128 -7.26 -18.68 22.21
CA GLY A 128 -8.15 -19.61 21.51
C GLY A 128 -7.73 -20.26 20.19
N ALA A 129 -6.47 -20.67 19.98
CA ALA A 129 -6.11 -21.52 18.84
C ALA A 129 -5.09 -22.62 19.24
N THR A 130 -5.27 -23.83 18.73
CA THR A 130 -4.47 -25.01 19.10
C THR A 130 -3.15 -25.09 18.34
N VAL A 131 -2.08 -25.51 19.02
CA VAL A 131 -0.79 -25.83 18.38
C VAL A 131 -0.91 -27.15 17.61
N THR A 132 -1.23 -27.08 16.32
CA THR A 132 -1.07 -28.22 15.41
C THR A 132 0.42 -28.37 15.06
N LYS A 133 1.02 -29.45 15.55
CA LYS A 133 2.41 -29.82 15.30
C LYS A 133 2.70 -29.91 13.80
N ILE A 134 3.61 -29.09 13.29
CA ILE A 134 4.11 -29.17 11.91
C ILE A 134 4.82 -30.53 11.73
N PRO A 135 4.44 -31.36 10.73
CA PRO A 135 5.24 -32.51 10.35
C PRO A 135 6.50 -32.03 9.60
N THR A 136 7.66 -32.56 10.00
CA THR A 136 8.91 -32.40 9.24
C THR A 136 8.69 -32.88 7.80
N PRO A 137 9.21 -32.19 6.75
CA PRO A 137 9.19 -32.74 5.41
C PRO A 137 9.93 -34.09 5.36
N PRO A 138 9.45 -35.08 4.60
CA PRO A 138 10.16 -36.34 4.42
C PRO A 138 11.51 -36.12 3.72
N THR A 139 12.48 -36.97 4.04
CA THR A 139 13.81 -36.93 3.42
C THR A 139 13.75 -37.65 2.07
N MET A 140 14.68 -37.38 1.13
CA MET A 140 14.62 -38.03 -0.19
C MET A 140 14.71 -39.56 -0.14
N GLU A 141 15.30 -40.14 0.91
CA GLU A 141 15.37 -41.59 1.14
C GLU A 141 13.97 -42.23 1.35
N ASP A 142 12.99 -41.49 1.87
CA ASP A 142 11.64 -41.99 2.18
C ASP A 142 10.80 -42.29 0.91
N ILE A 143 11.22 -41.81 -0.27
CA ILE A 143 10.41 -41.86 -1.50
C ILE A 143 10.66 -43.16 -2.30
N GLU A 144 11.85 -43.74 -2.23
CA GLU A 144 12.21 -44.90 -3.06
C GLU A 144 11.81 -46.26 -2.46
N SER A 145 11.52 -46.33 -1.15
CA SER A 145 11.29 -47.59 -0.41
C SER A 145 9.87 -47.73 0.18
N GLY A 146 8.82 -47.82 -0.66
CA GLY A 146 7.43 -47.78 -0.15
C GLY A 146 6.29 -48.51 -0.91
N ARG A 147 6.55 -49.30 -1.96
CA ARG A 147 5.47 -49.95 -2.75
C ARG A 147 5.00 -51.32 -2.17
N ALA A 148 4.12 -51.34 -1.14
CA ALA A 148 3.15 -52.43 -0.90
C ALA A 148 2.20 -52.21 0.31
N ALA A 149 0.87 -52.16 0.07
CA ALA A 149 -0.25 -52.50 0.99
C ALA A 149 -1.58 -51.83 0.49
N ALA A 150 -2.29 -52.33 -0.53
CA ALA A 150 -3.06 -53.58 -0.57
C ALA A 150 -4.35 -53.64 0.30
N HIS A 151 -5.43 -53.07 -0.24
CA HIS A 151 -6.78 -53.67 -0.30
C HIS A 151 -7.66 -53.95 0.95
N ARG A 152 -8.89 -53.37 0.90
CA ARG A 152 -10.21 -53.95 1.31
C ARG A 152 -10.41 -54.14 2.82
N THR A 153 -11.64 -54.23 3.38
CA THR A 153 -13.02 -54.19 2.84
C THR A 153 -13.87 -53.21 3.73
N ARG A 154 -15.21 -53.18 3.91
CA ARG A 154 -16.40 -54.00 3.55
C ARG A 154 -17.64 -53.07 3.46
N ARG A 155 -18.76 -53.58 2.91
CA ARG A 155 -20.10 -52.92 2.98
C ARG A 155 -20.92 -53.44 4.18
N HIS A 156 -22.04 -52.75 4.46
CA HIS A 156 -23.27 -53.14 5.22
C HIS A 156 -23.47 -52.67 6.67
N ARG A 157 -24.35 -51.66 6.83
CA ARG A 157 -25.66 -51.76 7.52
C ARG A 157 -26.52 -50.59 6.98
N ARG A 158 -27.66 -50.75 6.30
CA ARG A 158 -28.90 -51.55 6.42
C ARG A 158 -30.03 -50.65 6.93
N ASP A 159 -31.13 -50.74 6.20
CA ASP A 159 -32.34 -49.93 6.21
C ASP A 159 -33.17 -50.12 7.49
N GLY A 160 -34.12 -49.19 7.72
CA GLY A 160 -34.90 -49.13 8.95
C GLY A 160 -36.18 -48.27 8.84
N GLU A 161 -36.98 -48.46 7.79
CA GLU A 161 -38.37 -48.01 7.80
C GLU A 161 -39.18 -48.80 8.84
N GLY A 162 -40.14 -48.13 9.51
CA GLY A 162 -41.04 -48.78 10.47
C GLY A 162 -41.72 -47.79 11.42
N GLY A 163 -42.88 -47.26 11.01
CA GLY A 163 -43.64 -46.29 11.81
C GLY A 163 -44.74 -46.89 12.70
N ARG A 164 -45.24 -46.07 13.62
CA ARG A 164 -46.56 -46.08 14.31
C ARG A 164 -46.71 -44.67 14.91
N GLN A 165 -47.76 -43.91 14.59
CA GLN A 165 -49.12 -44.03 15.13
C GLN A 165 -49.19 -43.98 16.68
N SER A 166 -49.46 -42.77 17.18
CA SER A 166 -50.35 -42.47 18.32
C SER A 166 -50.83 -41.03 18.12
#